data_AF-A0A7J6Y7X2-F1
#
_entry.id   AF-A0A7J6Y7X2-F1
#
_cell.length_a   1.000
_cell.length_b   1.000
_cell.length_c   1.000
_cell.angle_alpha   90.00
_cell.angle_beta   90.00
_cell.angle_gamma   90.00
#
_symmetry.space_group_name_H-M   'P 1'
#
loop_
_entity.id
_entity.type
_entity.pdbx_description
1 polymer ?
#
loop_
_entity_poly.entity_id
_entity_poly.type
_entity_poly.pdbx_seq_one_letter_code
_entity_poly.pdbx_strand_id
1 'polypeptide(L)'
;MSRQWGRRAIWLAIFVWFSWAIFWMWLGEQKRWGLAENKVASAPPAPRVVFVVVQTKPSQGWCQMMASALLSNVTVASVGFRQAYQHIMRALWVWRYVESEGLRDDDVVVSYDGADTVFIGALAVQRAVRRFIDSTAPSFEAFDPEAVRRGEATAPLLFSAEGNCYHLQMTNSHIWDVSKGRCISAYKRFEEVLVSSRKAAVAGRKNRRMHFLNAGGYVARVWALRRALVAYRALLRFGGFWCDQSVWGMLYLGLSLPRIYASSEMRLPSGLMGLDFDNTFFFCFNGMQVGSDVRLASPLSIEQVAARGKPPFPSFFEIVGVPRATPAIIHFNGMGGDGVTLLKSLRNYTSWFVEAHRTNAVLLKVKAWLRNEARVKVYGANGEGIEVYYHQLCGGEVL
;
A
#
# COMPACT_ATOMS: atom_id res chain seq x y z
N MET A 1 -1.67 49.41 -60.05
CA MET A 1 -1.46 49.11 -58.62
C MET A 1 -2.64 49.66 -57.81
N SER A 2 -3.63 48.87 -57.36
CA SER A 2 -4.54 49.30 -56.25
C SER A 2 -5.55 48.25 -55.74
N ARG A 3 -5.82 47.12 -56.41
CA ARG A 3 -6.87 46.18 -55.95
C ARG A 3 -6.39 44.99 -55.10
N GLN A 4 -5.13 44.58 -55.22
CA GLN A 4 -4.61 43.41 -54.51
C GLN A 4 -4.11 43.73 -53.09
N TRP A 5 -3.67 44.98 -52.85
CA TRP A 5 -3.28 45.48 -51.53
C TRP A 5 -4.48 45.72 -50.61
N GLY A 6 -5.60 46.22 -51.14
CA GLY A 6 -6.83 46.40 -50.36
C GLY A 6 -7.39 45.10 -49.79
N ARG A 7 -7.35 44.00 -50.57
CA ARG A 7 -7.80 42.68 -50.08
C ARG A 7 -6.90 42.14 -48.96
N ARG A 8 -5.59 42.33 -49.04
CA ARG A 8 -4.65 41.90 -47.97
C ARG A 8 -4.83 42.73 -46.69
N ALA A 9 -5.09 44.03 -46.81
CA ALA A 9 -5.38 44.89 -45.66
C ALA A 9 -6.69 44.50 -44.96
N ILE A 10 -7.73 44.13 -45.72
CA ILE A 10 -9.02 43.66 -45.17
C ILE A 10 -8.83 42.34 -44.40
N TRP A 11 -8.10 41.38 -44.97
CA TRP A 11 -7.82 40.11 -44.28
C TRP A 11 -6.98 40.30 -43.01
N LEU A 12 -6.02 41.23 -43.02
CA LEU A 12 -5.23 41.55 -41.82
C LEU A 12 -6.12 42.18 -40.73
N ALA A 13 -7.01 43.10 -41.11
CA ALA A 13 -7.93 43.74 -40.17
C ALA A 13 -8.91 42.74 -39.54
N ILE A 14 -9.45 41.79 -40.33
CA ILE A 14 -10.31 40.71 -39.83
C ILE A 14 -9.55 39.83 -38.85
N PHE A 15 -8.31 39.44 -39.18
CA PHE A 15 -7.50 38.57 -38.33
C PHE A 15 -7.19 39.24 -36.98
N VAL A 16 -6.80 40.52 -36.98
CA VAL A 16 -6.56 41.29 -35.76
C VAL A 16 -7.82 41.40 -34.91
N TRP A 17 -8.98 41.64 -35.53
CA TRP A 17 -10.26 41.71 -34.81
C TRP A 17 -10.66 40.38 -34.19
N PHE A 18 -10.47 39.28 -34.91
CA PHE A 18 -10.76 37.93 -34.42
C PHE A 18 -9.82 37.52 -33.28
N SER A 19 -8.53 37.81 -33.39
CA SER A 19 -7.56 37.59 -32.31
C SER A 19 -7.90 38.42 -31.07
N TRP A 20 -8.35 39.66 -31.25
CA TRP A 20 -8.74 40.51 -30.13
C TRP A 20 -10.03 40.04 -29.46
N ALA A 21 -11.02 39.58 -30.23
CA ALA A 21 -12.25 38.98 -29.68
C ALA A 21 -11.98 37.70 -28.88
N ILE A 22 -11.09 36.82 -29.36
CA ILE A 22 -10.66 35.62 -28.62
C ILE A 22 -9.93 36.01 -27.33
N PHE A 23 -9.05 37.01 -27.38
CA PHE A 23 -8.36 37.52 -26.20
C PHE A 23 -9.34 38.09 -25.16
N TRP A 24 -10.37 38.82 -25.58
CA TRP A 24 -11.41 39.34 -24.68
C TRP A 24 -12.35 38.24 -24.15
N MET A 25 -12.66 37.20 -24.92
CA MET A 25 -13.38 36.02 -24.42
C MET A 25 -12.56 35.26 -23.38
N TRP A 26 -11.25 35.09 -23.61
CA TRP A 26 -10.33 34.45 -22.67
C TRP A 26 -10.16 35.28 -21.37
N LEU A 27 -10.08 36.61 -21.48
CA LEU A 27 -10.08 37.52 -20.31
C LEU A 27 -11.43 37.55 -19.58
N GLY A 28 -12.54 37.40 -20.30
CA GLY A 28 -13.89 37.27 -19.75
C GLY A 28 -14.05 35.99 -18.94
N GLU A 29 -13.52 34.87 -19.44
CA GLU A 29 -13.44 33.62 -18.67
C GLU A 29 -12.54 33.76 -17.44
N GLN A 30 -11.34 34.36 -17.56
CA GLN A 30 -10.45 34.64 -16.42
C GLN A 30 -11.12 35.50 -15.34
N LYS A 31 -11.90 36.53 -15.72
CA LYS A 31 -12.67 37.34 -14.76
C LYS A 31 -13.83 36.57 -14.11
N ARG A 32 -14.41 35.57 -14.80
CA ARG A 32 -15.39 34.63 -14.21
C ARG A 32 -14.76 33.68 -13.19
N TRP A 33 -13.45 33.43 -13.27
CA TRP A 33 -12.66 32.74 -12.25
C TRP A 33 -12.19 33.65 -11.09
N GLY A 34 -12.23 34.99 -11.28
CA GLY A 34 -11.78 35.98 -10.28
C GLY A 34 -12.87 36.51 -9.34
N LEU A 35 -14.13 36.13 -9.54
CA LEU A 35 -15.24 36.36 -8.62
C LEU A 35 -15.73 35.01 -8.09
N ALA A 36 -14.80 34.23 -7.53
CA ALA A 36 -15.17 33.20 -6.59
C ALA A 36 -15.77 33.90 -5.37
N GLU A 37 -17.07 33.71 -5.17
CA GLU A 37 -17.74 33.98 -3.91
C GLU A 37 -16.84 33.54 -2.76
N ASN A 38 -16.69 34.39 -1.74
CA ASN A 38 -16.18 34.03 -0.43
C ASN A 38 -17.14 33.01 0.24
N LYS A 39 -17.26 31.82 -0.35
CA LYS A 39 -17.59 30.62 0.39
C LYS A 39 -16.32 30.30 1.14
N VAL A 40 -16.38 30.48 2.46
CA VAL A 40 -15.46 29.84 3.41
C VAL A 40 -15.22 28.43 2.87
N ALA A 41 -14.02 28.19 2.32
CA ALA A 41 -13.69 26.90 1.74
C ALA A 41 -13.86 25.90 2.87
N SER A 42 -14.90 25.05 2.78
CA SER A 42 -15.03 23.91 3.66
C SER A 42 -13.71 23.16 3.60
N ALA A 43 -13.17 22.80 4.77
CA ALA A 43 -11.95 21.99 4.82
C ALA A 43 -12.09 20.83 3.82
N PRO A 44 -11.06 20.56 2.99
CA PRO A 44 -11.14 19.50 2.00
C PRO A 44 -11.57 18.20 2.70
N PRO A 45 -12.47 17.42 2.10
CA PRO A 45 -12.97 16.21 2.74
C PRO A 45 -11.80 15.28 3.06
N ALA A 46 -11.87 14.66 4.24
CA ALA A 46 -10.83 13.78 4.73
C ALA A 46 -10.47 12.71 3.68
N PRO A 47 -9.18 12.34 3.53
CA PRO A 47 -8.76 11.32 2.58
C PRO A 47 -9.55 10.03 2.73
N ARG A 48 -10.06 9.49 1.61
CA ARG A 48 -10.64 8.14 1.59
C ARG A 48 -9.50 7.14 1.76
N VAL A 49 -9.76 6.07 2.49
CA VAL A 49 -8.81 4.97 2.69
C VAL A 49 -9.45 3.71 2.14
N VAL A 50 -8.78 3.08 1.17
CA VAL A 50 -9.24 1.84 0.55
C VAL A 50 -8.25 0.71 0.82
N PHE A 51 -8.77 -0.46 1.16
CA PHE A 51 -7.99 -1.67 1.34
C PHE A 51 -8.22 -2.57 0.13
N VAL A 52 -7.13 -3.01 -0.50
CA VAL A 52 -7.16 -3.73 -1.76
C VAL A 52 -6.29 -4.97 -1.64
N VAL A 53 -6.83 -6.11 -2.08
CA VAL A 53 -6.05 -7.35 -2.21
C VAL A 53 -6.15 -7.85 -3.63
N VAL A 54 -5.10 -8.51 -4.09
CA VAL A 54 -5.13 -9.20 -5.37
C VAL A 54 -5.40 -10.67 -5.12
N GLN A 55 -6.55 -11.16 -5.58
CA GLN A 55 -6.92 -12.56 -5.47
C GLN A 55 -7.77 -12.98 -6.68
N THR A 56 -7.30 -14.01 -7.39
CA THR A 56 -7.97 -14.49 -8.61
C THR A 56 -9.08 -15.50 -8.34
N LYS A 57 -9.05 -16.19 -7.19
CA LYS A 57 -10.08 -17.14 -6.77
C LYS A 57 -10.18 -17.23 -5.25
N PRO A 58 -11.34 -17.57 -4.67
CA PRO A 58 -11.44 -17.80 -3.24
C PRO A 58 -10.48 -18.91 -2.79
N SER A 59 -9.87 -18.73 -1.63
CA SER A 59 -9.05 -19.72 -0.94
C SER A 59 -9.35 -19.65 0.55
N GLN A 60 -9.00 -20.68 1.32
CA GLN A 60 -9.23 -20.67 2.77
C GLN A 60 -8.53 -19.47 3.43
N GLY A 61 -7.28 -19.21 3.06
CA GLY A 61 -6.52 -18.06 3.57
C GLY A 61 -7.14 -16.72 3.18
N TRP A 62 -7.65 -16.57 1.95
CA TRP A 62 -8.36 -15.36 1.53
C TRP A 62 -9.67 -15.15 2.29
N CYS A 63 -10.43 -16.22 2.53
CA CYS A 63 -11.63 -16.17 3.35
C CYS A 63 -11.31 -15.73 4.78
N GLN A 64 -10.22 -16.26 5.36
CA GLN A 64 -9.77 -15.86 6.69
C GLN A 64 -9.31 -14.41 6.74
N MET A 65 -8.56 -13.95 5.74
CA MET A 65 -8.19 -12.55 5.61
C MET A 65 -9.45 -11.66 5.54
N MET A 66 -10.41 -11.99 4.68
CA MET A 66 -11.67 -11.23 4.54
C MET A 66 -12.46 -11.19 5.84
N ALA A 67 -12.60 -12.31 6.55
CA ALA A 67 -13.26 -12.33 7.86
C ALA A 67 -12.51 -11.49 8.90
N SER A 68 -11.18 -11.58 8.96
CA SER A 68 -10.38 -10.76 9.88
C SER A 68 -10.52 -9.26 9.57
N ALA A 69 -10.63 -8.88 8.30
CA ALA A 69 -10.84 -7.51 7.88
C ALA A 69 -12.23 -6.99 8.31
N LEU A 70 -13.27 -7.76 7.99
CA LEU A 70 -14.66 -7.47 8.36
C LEU A 70 -14.81 -7.31 9.88
N LEU A 71 -14.20 -8.19 10.66
CA LEU A 71 -14.19 -8.13 12.13
C LEU A 71 -13.28 -7.04 12.70
N SER A 72 -12.40 -6.48 11.87
CA SER A 72 -11.61 -5.29 12.17
C SER A 72 -12.29 -4.00 11.69
N ASN A 73 -13.55 -4.07 11.25
CA ASN A 73 -14.31 -2.97 10.65
C ASN A 73 -13.63 -2.38 9.40
N VAL A 74 -13.08 -3.25 8.56
CA VAL A 74 -12.42 -2.90 7.28
C VAL A 74 -13.15 -3.56 6.13
N THR A 75 -13.54 -2.75 5.14
CA THR A 75 -14.01 -3.24 3.84
C THR A 75 -12.82 -3.39 2.89
N VAL A 76 -12.69 -4.56 2.29
CA VAL A 76 -11.60 -4.90 1.37
C VAL A 76 -12.15 -5.13 -0.02
N ALA A 77 -11.54 -4.50 -1.03
CA ALA A 77 -11.77 -4.79 -2.43
C ALA A 77 -10.82 -5.88 -2.91
N SER A 78 -11.34 -6.97 -3.46
CA SER A 78 -10.54 -8.04 -4.07
C SER A 78 -10.48 -7.85 -5.57
N VAL A 79 -9.31 -7.56 -6.14
CA VAL A 79 -9.12 -7.29 -7.56
C VAL A 79 -8.49 -8.48 -8.29
N GLY A 80 -8.72 -8.55 -9.61
CA GLY A 80 -8.19 -9.62 -10.46
C GLY A 80 -9.00 -10.92 -10.39
N PHE A 81 -10.23 -10.87 -9.87
CA PHE A 81 -11.05 -12.06 -9.68
C PHE A 81 -11.35 -12.75 -11.02
N ARG A 82 -11.27 -14.09 -11.04
CA ARG A 82 -11.41 -14.97 -12.22
C ARG A 82 -10.39 -14.75 -13.34
N GLN A 83 -9.26 -14.09 -13.06
CA GLN A 83 -8.20 -13.89 -14.04
C GLN A 83 -7.07 -14.91 -13.87
N ALA A 84 -6.28 -15.09 -14.93
CA ALA A 84 -5.02 -15.82 -14.84
C ALA A 84 -4.03 -15.05 -13.95
N TYR A 85 -3.48 -15.72 -12.94
CA TYR A 85 -2.58 -15.10 -11.98
C TYR A 85 -1.15 -14.99 -12.51
N GLN A 86 -0.57 -13.79 -12.40
CA GLN A 86 0.86 -13.53 -12.56
C GLN A 86 1.25 -12.45 -11.54
N HIS A 87 2.36 -12.62 -10.82
CA HIS A 87 2.72 -11.68 -9.74
C HIS A 87 2.88 -10.25 -10.26
N ILE A 88 3.45 -10.07 -11.45
CA ILE A 88 3.64 -8.74 -12.05
C ILE A 88 2.32 -7.98 -12.29
N MET A 89 1.20 -8.70 -12.44
CA MET A 89 -0.11 -8.13 -12.72
C MET A 89 -0.77 -7.54 -11.47
N ARG A 90 -0.31 -7.91 -10.26
CA ARG A 90 -0.87 -7.43 -8.99
C ARG A 90 -0.95 -5.89 -8.94
N ALA A 91 0.19 -5.25 -9.19
CA ALA A 91 0.30 -3.78 -9.22
C ALA A 91 -0.62 -3.14 -10.28
N LEU A 92 -0.78 -3.80 -11.43
CA LEU A 92 -1.60 -3.29 -12.54
C LEU A 92 -3.10 -3.41 -12.26
N TRP A 93 -3.54 -4.44 -11.54
CA TRP A 93 -4.94 -4.55 -11.12
C TRP A 93 -5.28 -3.55 -10.01
N VAL A 94 -4.36 -3.29 -9.08
CA VAL A 94 -4.54 -2.20 -8.10
C VAL A 94 -4.63 -0.86 -8.80
N TRP A 95 -3.77 -0.59 -9.80
CA TRP A 95 -3.88 0.62 -10.62
C TRP A 95 -5.30 0.76 -11.20
N ARG A 96 -5.78 -0.26 -11.93
CA ARG A 96 -7.10 -0.20 -12.58
C ARG A 96 -8.22 0.09 -11.58
N TYR A 97 -8.15 -0.51 -10.39
CA TYR A 97 -9.11 -0.23 -9.32
C TYR A 97 -9.06 1.23 -8.83
N VAL A 98 -7.86 1.79 -8.65
CA VAL A 98 -7.66 3.19 -8.28
C VAL A 98 -8.26 4.14 -9.33
N GLU A 99 -8.12 3.80 -10.61
CA GLU A 99 -8.74 4.56 -11.72
C GLU A 99 -10.26 4.41 -11.74
N SER A 100 -10.79 3.19 -11.65
CA SER A 100 -12.23 2.93 -11.76
C SER A 100 -13.03 3.53 -10.60
N GLU A 101 -12.46 3.56 -9.39
CA GLU A 101 -13.08 4.15 -8.21
C GLU A 101 -12.88 5.67 -8.11
N GLY A 102 -12.17 6.27 -9.08
CA GLY A 102 -11.94 7.71 -9.14
C GLY A 102 -11.23 8.26 -7.90
N LEU A 103 -10.25 7.52 -7.36
CA LEU A 103 -9.57 7.96 -6.14
C LEU A 103 -8.77 9.24 -6.41
N ARG A 104 -8.84 10.16 -5.45
CA ARG A 104 -8.14 11.45 -5.49
C ARG A 104 -6.69 11.27 -5.10
N ASP A 105 -5.85 12.22 -5.46
CA ASP A 105 -4.40 12.18 -5.19
C ASP A 105 -4.07 12.07 -3.69
N ASP A 106 -4.87 12.70 -2.83
CA ASP A 106 -4.71 12.69 -1.38
C ASP A 106 -5.26 11.43 -0.70
N ASP A 107 -6.11 10.65 -1.38
CA ASP A 107 -6.65 9.39 -0.87
C ASP A 107 -5.52 8.36 -0.65
N VAL A 108 -5.81 7.33 0.16
CA VAL A 108 -4.85 6.30 0.58
C VAL A 108 -5.28 4.92 0.09
N VAL A 109 -4.33 4.19 -0.47
CA VAL A 109 -4.48 2.79 -0.88
C VAL A 109 -3.60 1.93 0.01
N VAL A 110 -4.19 0.94 0.67
CA VAL A 110 -3.49 -0.12 1.38
C VAL A 110 -3.61 -1.39 0.55
N SER A 111 -2.53 -1.84 -0.07
CA SER A 111 -2.48 -3.08 -0.85
C SER A 111 -1.71 -4.16 -0.11
N TYR A 112 -2.22 -5.38 -0.11
CA TYR A 112 -1.53 -6.51 0.52
C TYR A 112 -1.99 -7.87 -0.04
N ASP A 113 -1.27 -8.93 0.30
CA ASP A 113 -1.54 -10.27 -0.19
C ASP A 113 -2.80 -10.86 0.42
N GLY A 114 -3.66 -11.45 -0.42
CA GLY A 114 -4.99 -11.86 0.02
C GLY A 114 -5.00 -13.16 0.83
N ALA A 115 -4.14 -14.12 0.50
CA ALA A 115 -4.27 -15.50 1.01
C ALA A 115 -3.41 -15.81 2.24
N ASP A 116 -2.35 -15.06 2.49
CA ASP A 116 -1.37 -15.32 3.54
C ASP A 116 -1.23 -14.11 4.48
N THR A 117 -2.28 -13.31 4.62
CA THR A 117 -2.33 -12.19 5.57
C THR A 117 -3.55 -12.27 6.49
N VAL A 118 -3.46 -11.61 7.64
CA VAL A 118 -4.61 -11.36 8.53
C VAL A 118 -4.49 -9.98 9.16
N PHE A 119 -5.62 -9.38 9.48
CA PHE A 119 -5.64 -8.17 10.30
C PHE A 119 -5.31 -8.48 11.76
N ILE A 120 -4.83 -7.49 12.49
CA ILE A 120 -4.71 -7.55 13.95
C ILE A 120 -6.04 -7.23 14.63
N GLY A 121 -6.72 -6.19 14.18
CA GLY A 121 -7.96 -5.70 14.77
C GLY A 121 -8.19 -4.22 14.49
N ALA A 122 -9.39 -3.75 14.79
CA ALA A 122 -9.84 -2.40 14.42
C ALA A 122 -8.93 -1.28 14.97
N LEU A 123 -8.48 -1.39 16.23
CA LEU A 123 -7.63 -0.38 16.86
C LEU A 123 -6.27 -0.23 16.17
N ALA A 124 -5.65 -1.34 15.78
CA ALA A 124 -4.36 -1.33 15.09
C ALA A 124 -4.50 -0.68 13.70
N VAL A 125 -5.56 -1.04 12.96
CA VAL A 125 -5.86 -0.44 11.65
C VAL A 125 -6.05 1.08 11.77
N GLN A 126 -6.89 1.53 12.69
CA GLN A 126 -7.17 2.95 12.89
C GLN A 126 -5.90 3.75 13.20
N ARG A 127 -5.03 3.21 14.07
CA ARG A 127 -3.74 3.84 14.43
C ARG A 127 -2.78 3.89 13.25
N ALA A 128 -2.64 2.78 12.52
CA ALA A 128 -1.76 2.70 11.36
C ALA A 128 -2.16 3.67 10.26
N VAL A 129 -3.45 3.69 9.89
CA VAL A 129 -4.02 4.60 8.90
C VAL A 129 -3.84 6.05 9.31
N ARG A 130 -4.23 6.40 10.54
CA ARG A 130 -4.09 7.77 11.04
C ARG A 130 -2.64 8.23 11.02
N ARG A 131 -1.73 7.40 11.53
CA ARG A 131 -0.30 7.70 11.54
C ARG A 131 0.21 7.94 10.12
N PHE A 132 -0.12 7.09 9.16
CA PHE A 132 0.28 7.26 7.77
C PHE A 132 -0.26 8.56 7.16
N ILE A 133 -1.53 8.89 7.41
CA ILE A 133 -2.13 10.13 6.93
C ILE A 133 -1.43 11.35 7.54
N ASP A 134 -1.22 11.34 8.85
CA ASP A 134 -0.66 12.46 9.60
C ASP A 134 0.83 12.71 9.27
N SER A 135 1.57 11.69 8.82
CA SER A 135 3.01 11.77 8.55
C SER A 135 3.41 11.78 7.08
N THR A 136 2.47 11.72 6.13
CA THR A 136 2.77 11.71 4.68
C THR A 136 2.25 12.94 3.97
N ALA A 137 2.99 13.39 2.95
CA ALA A 137 2.59 14.50 2.11
C ALA A 137 1.29 14.18 1.33
N PRO A 138 0.25 15.04 1.39
CA PRO A 138 -1.02 14.80 0.72
C PRO A 138 -0.97 14.97 -0.81
N SER A 139 0.06 15.67 -1.33
CA SER A 139 0.28 15.89 -2.76
C SER A 139 1.76 15.90 -3.10
N PHE A 140 2.08 15.95 -4.39
CA PHE A 140 3.47 16.06 -4.84
C PHE A 140 4.10 17.41 -4.49
N GLU A 141 3.33 18.49 -4.47
CA GLU A 141 3.81 19.85 -4.15
C GLU A 141 4.16 20.00 -2.67
N ALA A 142 3.44 19.29 -1.80
CA ALA A 142 3.71 19.24 -0.37
C ALA A 142 4.80 18.23 0.02
N PHE A 143 5.32 17.47 -0.95
CA PHE A 143 6.30 16.42 -0.69
C PHE A 143 7.70 17.01 -0.51
N ASP A 144 8.26 16.83 0.69
CA ASP A 144 9.66 17.14 1.00
C ASP A 144 10.49 15.84 1.10
N PRO A 145 11.30 15.52 0.07
CA PRO A 145 12.24 14.39 0.09
C PRO A 145 13.18 14.40 1.30
N GLU A 146 13.59 15.59 1.74
CA GLU A 146 14.56 15.75 2.80
C GLU A 146 13.94 15.50 4.18
N ALA A 147 12.69 15.89 4.40
CA ALA A 147 11.94 15.52 5.61
C ALA A 147 11.77 14.00 5.75
N VAL A 148 11.50 13.29 4.64
CA VAL A 148 11.45 11.81 4.65
C VAL A 148 12.82 11.23 4.96
N ARG A 149 13.89 11.76 4.35
CA ARG A 149 15.27 11.31 4.59
C ARG A 149 15.73 11.50 6.04
N ARG A 150 15.30 12.59 6.69
CA ARG A 150 15.56 12.88 8.12
C ARG A 150 14.67 12.08 9.07
N GLY A 151 13.66 11.36 8.56
CA GLY A 151 12.71 10.60 9.38
C GLY A 151 11.68 11.48 10.11
N GLU A 152 11.51 12.72 9.67
CA GLU A 152 10.49 13.68 10.13
C GLU A 152 9.14 13.41 9.45
N ALA A 153 9.17 12.92 8.20
CA ALA A 153 8.01 12.48 7.44
C ALA A 153 8.13 10.99 7.05
N THR A 154 6.99 10.36 6.80
CA THR A 154 6.91 9.02 6.23
C THR A 154 6.91 9.09 4.71
N ALA A 155 7.54 8.12 4.04
CA ALA A 155 7.47 8.01 2.60
C ALA A 155 6.00 7.84 2.14
N PRO A 156 5.54 8.59 1.13
CA PRO A 156 4.16 8.53 0.66
C PRO A 156 3.82 7.22 -0.07
N LEU A 157 4.80 6.37 -0.35
CA LEU A 157 4.64 4.98 -0.74
C LEU A 157 5.51 4.10 0.17
N LEU A 158 4.88 3.48 1.17
CA LEU A 158 5.56 2.72 2.22
C LEU A 158 5.30 1.23 2.02
N PHE A 159 6.34 0.48 1.69
CA PHE A 159 6.28 -0.98 1.56
C PHE A 159 6.50 -1.67 2.90
N SER A 160 6.01 -2.90 3.00
CA SER A 160 6.38 -3.80 4.09
C SER A 160 7.88 -4.09 4.05
N ALA A 161 8.48 -4.20 5.24
CA ALA A 161 9.85 -4.65 5.41
C ALA A 161 9.86 -6.14 5.79
N GLU A 162 10.85 -6.89 5.30
CA GLU A 162 11.08 -8.29 5.68
C GLU A 162 12.55 -8.59 5.97
N GLY A 163 12.79 -9.73 6.63
CA GLY A 163 14.14 -10.20 6.94
C GLY A 163 14.78 -11.10 5.88
N ASN A 164 14.03 -11.51 4.86
CA ASN A 164 14.54 -12.33 3.77
C ASN A 164 14.67 -11.52 2.47
N CYS A 165 15.85 -11.54 1.85
CA CYS A 165 16.10 -10.80 0.62
C CYS A 165 15.65 -11.63 -0.61
N TYR A 166 14.36 -11.60 -0.94
CA TYR A 166 13.77 -12.36 -2.05
C TYR A 166 13.65 -11.49 -3.33
N HIS A 167 14.73 -11.37 -4.11
CA HIS A 167 14.72 -10.61 -5.37
C HIS A 167 15.43 -11.35 -6.53
N LEU A 168 14.90 -12.53 -6.92
CA LEU A 168 15.53 -13.43 -7.91
C LEU A 168 15.84 -12.78 -9.26
N GLN A 169 14.95 -11.91 -9.76
CA GLN A 169 15.14 -11.27 -11.06
C GLN A 169 15.89 -9.93 -10.97
N MET A 170 16.19 -9.47 -9.76
CA MET A 170 17.08 -8.32 -9.56
C MET A 170 18.55 -8.69 -9.75
N THR A 171 18.90 -9.92 -9.39
CA THR A 171 20.29 -10.38 -9.34
C THR A 171 20.68 -11.21 -10.56
N ASN A 172 19.74 -11.45 -11.49
CA ASN A 172 19.86 -12.33 -12.65
C ASN A 172 20.43 -13.71 -12.25
N SER A 173 19.99 -14.25 -11.10
CA SER A 173 20.43 -15.54 -10.61
C SER A 173 19.24 -16.36 -10.16
N HIS A 174 19.11 -17.55 -10.76
CA HIS A 174 18.10 -18.54 -10.37
C HIS A 174 18.57 -19.45 -9.23
N ILE A 175 19.85 -19.37 -8.83
CA ILE A 175 20.39 -20.08 -7.68
C ILE A 175 20.09 -19.26 -6.42
N TRP A 176 19.31 -19.85 -5.52
CA TRP A 176 18.74 -19.17 -4.35
C TRP A 176 19.80 -18.45 -3.49
N ASP A 177 20.83 -19.15 -3.02
CA ASP A 177 21.84 -18.55 -2.12
C ASP A 177 22.66 -17.45 -2.78
N VAL A 178 22.98 -17.61 -4.06
CA VAL A 178 23.70 -16.61 -4.86
C VAL A 178 22.83 -15.37 -5.04
N SER A 179 21.56 -15.55 -5.38
CA SER A 179 20.61 -14.44 -5.47
C SER A 179 20.46 -13.73 -4.12
N LYS A 180 20.30 -14.47 -3.03
CA LYS A 180 20.17 -13.89 -1.69
C LYS A 180 21.40 -13.07 -1.32
N GLY A 181 22.61 -13.59 -1.54
CA GLY A 181 23.86 -12.86 -1.28
C GLY A 181 24.00 -11.58 -2.14
N ARG A 182 23.71 -11.67 -3.44
CA ARG A 182 23.71 -10.50 -4.35
C ARG A 182 22.66 -9.47 -3.96
N CYS A 183 21.49 -9.92 -3.52
CA CYS A 183 20.40 -9.07 -3.06
C CYS A 183 20.82 -8.28 -1.82
N ILE A 184 21.34 -8.96 -0.79
CA ILE A 184 21.89 -8.33 0.43
C ILE A 184 22.96 -7.30 0.05
N SER A 185 23.84 -7.65 -0.90
CA SER A 185 24.91 -6.76 -1.36
C SER A 185 24.37 -5.50 -2.06
N ALA A 186 23.28 -5.60 -2.81
CA ALA A 186 22.62 -4.46 -3.44
C ALA A 186 22.03 -3.49 -2.40
N TYR A 187 21.36 -4.02 -1.38
CA TYR A 187 20.85 -3.21 -0.27
C TYR A 187 21.99 -2.54 0.52
N LYS A 188 23.08 -3.24 0.81
CA LYS A 188 24.26 -2.65 1.47
C LYS A 188 24.82 -1.46 0.69
N ARG A 189 25.01 -1.60 -0.63
CA ARG A 189 25.46 -0.50 -1.49
C ARG A 189 24.49 0.68 -1.49
N PHE A 190 23.19 0.40 -1.48
CA PHE A 190 22.17 1.44 -1.39
C PHE A 190 22.24 2.21 -0.07
N GLU A 191 22.40 1.51 1.05
CA GLU A 191 22.63 2.14 2.35
C GLU A 191 23.91 2.98 2.36
N GLU A 192 25.00 2.51 1.75
CA GLU A 192 26.24 3.27 1.61
C GLU A 192 26.05 4.55 0.79
N VAL A 193 25.27 4.50 -0.30
CA VAL A 193 24.91 5.70 -1.10
C VAL A 193 24.11 6.69 -0.25
N LEU A 194 23.14 6.21 0.53
CA LEU A 194 22.37 7.07 1.44
C LEU A 194 23.25 7.70 2.52
N VAL A 195 24.19 6.96 3.11
CA VAL A 195 25.10 7.44 4.16
C VAL A 195 26.17 8.39 3.60
N SER A 196 26.75 8.08 2.44
CA SER A 196 27.82 8.86 1.81
C SER A 196 27.37 10.22 1.26
N SER A 197 26.07 10.39 0.98
CA SER A 197 25.46 11.68 0.64
C SER A 197 25.54 12.76 1.77
N ARG A 198 26.08 12.37 2.95
CA ARG A 198 26.67 13.13 4.08
C ARG A 198 25.87 13.27 5.38
N LYS A 199 26.68 13.11 6.45
CA LYS A 199 26.58 13.44 7.90
C LYS A 199 25.21 13.30 8.59
N ALA A 200 25.00 12.07 9.07
CA ALA A 200 24.23 11.70 10.27
C ALA A 200 22.76 12.17 10.36
N ALA A 201 21.86 11.30 9.88
CA ALA A 201 20.53 11.13 10.48
C ALA A 201 19.88 9.77 10.10
N VAL A 202 20.61 8.66 10.06
CA VAL A 202 19.98 7.31 9.86
C VAL A 202 20.62 6.24 10.76
N ALA A 203 20.98 6.60 11.98
CA ALA A 203 21.54 5.65 12.96
C ALA A 203 20.54 5.20 14.04
N GLY A 204 19.27 5.62 13.97
CA GLY A 204 18.34 5.47 15.10
C GLY A 204 17.21 4.44 14.99
N ARG A 205 16.85 3.93 13.79
CA ARG A 205 15.61 3.15 13.61
C ARG A 205 15.73 1.90 12.75
N LYS A 206 16.89 1.25 12.76
CA LYS A 206 17.00 -0.05 12.09
C LYS A 206 16.46 -1.13 13.03
N ASN A 207 15.23 -1.57 12.79
CA ASN A 207 14.88 -2.95 13.14
C ASN A 207 15.90 -3.84 12.42
N ARG A 208 16.89 -4.35 13.16
CA ARG A 208 18.07 -5.04 12.61
C ARG A 208 17.75 -6.32 11.83
N ARG A 209 16.48 -6.77 11.88
CA ARG A 209 16.03 -7.97 11.18
C ARG A 209 15.17 -7.68 9.96
N MET A 210 14.61 -6.48 9.80
CA MET A 210 13.66 -6.16 8.73
C MET A 210 14.25 -5.08 7.84
N HIS A 211 14.89 -5.46 6.74
CA HIS A 211 15.71 -4.55 5.92
C HIS A 211 15.40 -4.57 4.43
N PHE A 212 14.64 -5.57 3.99
CA PHE A 212 14.38 -5.78 2.58
C PHE A 212 12.93 -5.43 2.25
N LEU A 213 12.71 -4.90 1.05
CA LEU A 213 11.38 -4.64 0.53
C LEU A 213 10.62 -5.95 0.35
N ASN A 214 9.42 -6.01 0.91
CA ASN A 214 8.44 -7.04 0.61
C ASN A 214 7.29 -6.41 -0.20
N ALA A 215 7.02 -6.97 -1.39
CA ALA A 215 5.98 -6.44 -2.28
C ALA A 215 4.57 -6.97 -1.98
N GLY A 216 4.42 -7.88 -1.01
CA GLY A 216 3.12 -8.39 -0.58
C GLY A 216 2.38 -7.45 0.37
N GLY A 217 2.91 -6.26 0.66
CA GLY A 217 2.22 -5.22 1.40
C GLY A 217 2.79 -3.83 1.12
N TYR A 218 1.92 -2.85 0.85
CA TYR A 218 2.27 -1.43 0.86
C TYR A 218 1.07 -0.56 1.21
N VAL A 219 1.34 0.63 1.75
CA VAL A 219 0.38 1.71 1.93
C VAL A 219 0.88 2.94 1.18
N ALA A 220 0.00 3.60 0.45
CA ALA A 220 0.40 4.68 -0.45
C ALA A 220 -0.63 5.80 -0.52
N ARG A 221 -0.16 7.04 -0.63
CA ARG A 221 -0.94 8.13 -1.23
C ARG A 221 -1.12 7.83 -2.71
N VAL A 222 -2.32 8.08 -3.24
CA VAL A 222 -2.65 7.77 -4.64
C VAL A 222 -1.73 8.50 -5.62
N TRP A 223 -1.36 9.76 -5.37
CA TRP A 223 -0.44 10.49 -6.23
C TRP A 223 0.94 9.80 -6.34
N ALA A 224 1.45 9.30 -5.21
CA ALA A 224 2.74 8.62 -5.15
C ALA A 224 2.68 7.25 -5.82
N LEU A 225 1.58 6.52 -5.59
CA LEU A 225 1.33 5.22 -6.22
C LEU A 225 1.24 5.36 -7.75
N ARG A 226 0.49 6.34 -8.27
CA ARG A 226 0.39 6.62 -9.72
C ARG A 226 1.76 6.83 -10.34
N ARG A 227 2.59 7.66 -9.72
CA ARG A 227 3.94 7.96 -10.22
C ARG A 227 4.85 6.73 -10.19
N ALA A 228 4.81 5.96 -9.09
CA ALA A 228 5.58 4.74 -8.96
C ALA A 228 5.15 3.66 -9.97
N LEU A 229 3.85 3.57 -10.25
CA LEU A 229 3.31 2.62 -11.22
C LEU A 229 3.67 2.96 -12.67
N VAL A 230 3.80 4.24 -13.03
CA VAL A 230 4.36 4.64 -14.34
C VAL A 230 5.76 4.08 -14.51
N ALA A 231 6.64 4.25 -13.52
CA ALA A 231 7.98 3.69 -13.52
C ALA A 231 7.98 2.14 -13.54
N TYR A 232 7.06 1.52 -12.79
CA TYR A 232 6.85 0.08 -12.79
C TYR A 232 6.52 -0.46 -14.17
N ARG A 233 5.56 0.16 -14.88
CA ARG A 233 5.20 -0.23 -16.26
C ARG A 233 6.34 0.00 -17.24
N ALA A 234 7.08 1.10 -17.09
CA ALA A 234 8.25 1.35 -17.92
C ALA A 234 9.28 0.22 -17.75
N LEU A 235 9.58 -0.17 -16.50
CA LEU A 235 10.51 -1.26 -16.20
C LEU A 235 10.06 -2.61 -16.77
N LEU A 236 8.77 -2.93 -16.70
CA LEU A 236 8.21 -4.16 -17.28
C LEU A 236 8.45 -4.29 -18.80
N ARG A 237 8.57 -3.19 -19.55
CA ARG A 237 8.84 -3.23 -21.00
C ARG A 237 10.26 -3.70 -21.33
N PHE A 238 11.18 -3.65 -20.37
CA PHE A 238 12.60 -3.93 -20.58
C PHE A 238 13.03 -5.35 -20.22
N GLY A 239 12.13 -6.20 -19.72
CA GLY A 239 12.50 -7.56 -19.32
C GLY A 239 11.30 -8.49 -19.10
N GLY A 240 11.55 -9.79 -19.21
CA GLY A 240 10.59 -10.85 -18.90
C GLY A 240 10.40 -11.06 -17.40
N PHE A 241 9.97 -10.00 -16.70
CA PHE A 241 9.69 -10.07 -15.27
C PHE A 241 8.51 -11.00 -14.99
N TRP A 242 8.59 -11.78 -13.92
CA TRP A 242 7.50 -12.60 -13.38
C TRP A 242 7.31 -12.39 -11.87
N CYS A 243 8.26 -11.75 -11.19
CA CYS A 243 8.27 -11.41 -9.77
C CYS A 243 8.15 -9.89 -9.59
N ASP A 244 7.02 -9.42 -9.09
CA ASP A 244 6.80 -8.00 -8.78
C ASP A 244 7.70 -7.49 -7.64
N GLN A 245 8.05 -8.31 -6.65
CA GLN A 245 9.05 -7.95 -5.63
C GLN A 245 10.40 -7.57 -6.24
N SER A 246 10.81 -8.24 -7.32
CA SER A 246 12.04 -7.86 -8.04
C SER A 246 11.90 -6.51 -8.74
N VAL A 247 10.74 -6.24 -9.35
CA VAL A 247 10.45 -4.96 -10.04
C VAL A 247 10.39 -3.80 -9.04
N TRP A 248 9.62 -3.94 -7.96
CA TRP A 248 9.55 -2.95 -6.88
C TRP A 248 10.90 -2.74 -6.19
N GLY A 249 11.64 -3.82 -5.94
CA GLY A 249 12.99 -3.75 -5.39
C GLY A 249 13.96 -2.96 -6.27
N MET A 250 13.92 -3.17 -7.59
CA MET A 250 14.73 -2.40 -8.54
C MET A 250 14.38 -0.90 -8.51
N LEU A 251 13.10 -0.56 -8.41
CA LEU A 251 12.68 0.84 -8.30
C LEU A 251 13.12 1.47 -6.97
N TYR A 252 12.95 0.75 -5.86
CA TYR A 252 13.37 1.20 -4.53
C TYR A 252 14.88 1.44 -4.46
N LEU A 253 15.67 0.51 -4.99
CA LEU A 253 17.14 0.62 -5.04
C LEU A 253 17.64 1.47 -6.21
N GLY A 254 16.76 2.14 -6.96
CA GLY A 254 17.06 2.76 -8.25
C GLY A 254 18.23 3.74 -8.23
N LEU A 255 18.46 4.44 -7.11
CA LEU A 255 19.62 5.34 -6.93
C LEU A 255 20.98 4.62 -7.03
N SER A 256 21.01 3.32 -6.76
CA SER A 256 22.23 2.48 -6.83
C SER A 256 22.29 1.62 -8.09
N LEU A 257 21.31 1.73 -8.99
CA LEU A 257 21.23 0.96 -10.22
C LEU A 257 21.36 1.90 -11.43
N PRO A 258 22.53 1.95 -12.11
CA PRO A 258 22.79 2.92 -13.18
C PRO A 258 21.73 2.97 -14.28
N ARG A 259 21.21 1.79 -14.69
CA ARG A 259 20.17 1.69 -15.73
C ARG A 259 18.86 2.35 -15.33
N ILE A 260 18.47 2.26 -14.06
CA ILE A 260 17.25 2.87 -13.54
C ILE A 260 17.50 4.37 -13.35
N TYR A 261 18.62 4.72 -12.73
CA TYR A 261 18.98 6.12 -12.45
C TYR A 261 19.10 6.99 -13.71
N ALA A 262 19.58 6.42 -14.82
CA ALA A 262 19.75 7.14 -16.08
C ALA A 262 18.44 7.35 -16.86
N SER A 263 17.36 6.64 -16.52
CA SER A 263 16.08 6.74 -17.23
C SER A 263 15.15 7.75 -16.56
N SER A 264 14.72 8.78 -17.29
CA SER A 264 13.75 9.77 -16.80
C SER A 264 12.39 9.15 -16.46
N GLU A 265 11.97 8.10 -17.17
CA GLU A 265 10.68 7.41 -16.95
C GLU A 265 10.69 6.48 -15.73
N MET A 266 11.84 5.84 -15.44
CA MET A 266 11.97 4.87 -14.33
C MET A 266 12.50 5.51 -13.03
N ARG A 267 13.10 6.71 -13.12
CA ARG A 267 13.67 7.41 -11.97
C ARG A 267 12.57 8.00 -11.08
N LEU A 268 12.51 7.53 -9.85
CA LEU A 268 11.63 8.07 -8.81
C LEU A 268 12.34 9.13 -7.96
N PRO A 269 11.62 10.15 -7.46
CA PRO A 269 12.18 11.08 -6.49
C PRO A 269 12.69 10.35 -5.24
N SER A 270 13.80 10.85 -4.67
CA SER A 270 14.29 10.36 -3.38
C SER A 270 13.20 10.48 -2.31
N GLY A 271 13.11 9.51 -1.40
CA GLY A 271 12.11 9.49 -0.34
C GLY A 271 10.67 9.17 -0.77
N LEU A 272 10.39 9.00 -2.08
CA LEU A 272 9.05 8.62 -2.55
C LEU A 272 8.66 7.24 -2.01
N MET A 273 9.60 6.28 -2.11
CA MET A 273 9.46 4.92 -1.60
C MET A 273 10.21 4.77 -0.27
N GLY A 274 9.60 4.09 0.69
CA GLY A 274 10.20 3.73 1.97
C GLY A 274 9.78 2.34 2.44
N LEU A 275 10.37 1.88 3.54
CA LEU A 275 10.04 0.59 4.17
C LEU A 275 9.50 0.81 5.60
N ASP A 276 8.48 0.04 6.00
CA ASP A 276 7.85 0.09 7.32
C ASP A 276 8.72 -0.59 8.40
N PHE A 277 9.88 -0.01 8.69
CA PHE A 277 10.82 -0.52 9.69
C PHE A 277 10.29 -0.50 11.12
N ASP A 278 9.37 0.41 11.41
CA ASP A 278 8.72 0.55 12.71
C ASP A 278 7.56 -0.45 12.89
N ASN A 279 7.25 -1.26 11.86
CA ASN A 279 6.14 -2.21 11.83
C ASN A 279 4.82 -1.58 12.29
N THR A 280 4.53 -0.40 11.73
CA THR A 280 3.35 0.39 12.07
C THR A 280 2.13 -0.03 11.27
N PHE A 281 2.34 -0.62 10.10
CA PHE A 281 1.30 -1.06 9.19
C PHE A 281 1.40 -2.57 8.93
N PHE A 282 2.61 -3.06 8.66
CA PHE A 282 2.85 -4.45 8.25
C PHE A 282 3.87 -5.14 9.15
N PHE A 283 3.69 -6.45 9.34
CA PHE A 283 4.69 -7.32 9.93
C PHE A 283 4.80 -8.64 9.15
N CYS A 284 5.93 -8.84 8.49
CA CYS A 284 6.26 -10.08 7.77
C CYS A 284 6.91 -11.10 8.72
N PHE A 285 6.41 -12.34 8.72
CA PHE A 285 6.93 -13.41 9.57
C PHE A 285 8.10 -14.19 8.94
N ASN A 286 8.36 -14.08 7.64
CA ASN A 286 9.46 -14.81 7.03
C ASN A 286 10.81 -14.39 7.62
N GLY A 287 11.55 -15.35 8.17
CA GLY A 287 12.81 -15.10 8.87
C GLY A 287 12.66 -14.61 10.31
N MET A 288 11.44 -14.59 10.86
CA MET A 288 11.16 -14.23 12.25
C MET A 288 10.83 -15.46 13.09
N GLN A 289 11.18 -15.41 14.38
CA GLN A 289 10.95 -16.51 15.32
C GLN A 289 10.07 -16.07 16.50
N VAL A 290 9.05 -16.87 16.81
CA VAL A 290 8.28 -16.72 18.05
C VAL A 290 9.18 -17.05 19.24
N GLY A 291 9.14 -16.21 20.28
CA GLY A 291 9.97 -16.30 21.48
C GLY A 291 11.16 -15.33 21.47
N SER A 292 11.90 -15.27 20.35
CA SER A 292 13.08 -14.39 20.22
C SER A 292 12.77 -13.06 19.53
N ASP A 293 11.97 -13.07 18.47
CA ASP A 293 11.61 -11.89 17.68
C ASP A 293 10.18 -11.41 17.96
N VAL A 294 9.29 -12.33 18.33
CA VAL A 294 7.89 -12.03 18.68
C VAL A 294 7.57 -12.66 20.03
N ARG A 295 7.19 -11.87 21.03
CA ARG A 295 6.70 -12.43 22.31
C ARG A 295 5.19 -12.35 22.35
N LEU A 296 4.57 -13.47 22.69
CA LEU A 296 3.13 -13.60 22.78
C LEU A 296 2.69 -13.32 24.22
N ALA A 297 1.55 -12.65 24.40
CA ALA A 297 0.94 -12.48 25.70
C ALA A 297 0.54 -13.85 26.27
N SER A 298 0.50 -14.01 27.60
CA SER A 298 0.04 -15.28 28.18
C SER A 298 -1.47 -15.45 27.96
N PRO A 299 -1.98 -16.67 27.76
CA PRO A 299 -3.43 -16.91 27.63
C PRO A 299 -4.24 -16.30 28.78
N LEU A 300 -3.75 -16.44 30.02
CA LEU A 300 -4.37 -15.84 31.21
C LEU A 300 -4.48 -14.31 31.11
N SER A 301 -3.45 -13.63 30.59
CA SER A 301 -3.49 -12.17 30.42
C SER A 301 -4.51 -11.74 29.35
N ILE A 302 -4.65 -12.53 28.28
CA ILE A 302 -5.65 -12.29 27.23
C ILE A 302 -7.04 -12.46 27.83
N GLU A 303 -7.29 -13.54 28.58
CA GLU A 303 -8.57 -13.79 29.25
C GLU A 303 -8.94 -12.68 30.24
N GLN A 304 -7.98 -12.18 31.02
CA GLN A 304 -8.21 -11.08 31.96
C GLN A 304 -8.60 -9.78 31.24
N VAL A 305 -7.90 -9.44 30.15
CA VAL A 305 -8.22 -8.28 29.31
C VAL A 305 -9.59 -8.47 28.65
N ALA A 306 -9.86 -9.64 28.10
CA ALA A 306 -11.11 -9.97 27.45
C ALA A 306 -12.29 -9.96 28.44
N ALA A 307 -12.10 -10.40 29.68
CA ALA A 307 -13.16 -10.40 30.69
C ALA A 307 -13.54 -8.97 31.12
N ARG A 308 -12.55 -8.13 31.41
CA ARG A 308 -12.75 -6.82 32.06
C ARG A 308 -12.80 -5.64 31.08
N GLY A 309 -12.19 -5.79 29.92
CA GLY A 309 -12.00 -4.71 28.95
C GLY A 309 -13.22 -4.47 28.05
N LYS A 310 -13.20 -3.32 27.36
CA LYS A 310 -14.12 -3.01 26.27
C LYS A 310 -13.33 -3.01 24.95
N PRO A 311 -13.82 -3.68 23.90
CA PRO A 311 -13.28 -3.57 22.55
C PRO A 311 -13.26 -2.11 22.04
N PRO A 312 -12.41 -1.77 21.08
CA PRO A 312 -11.43 -2.66 20.42
C PRO A 312 -10.18 -2.89 21.28
N PHE A 313 -9.68 -4.13 21.30
CA PHE A 313 -8.49 -4.52 22.07
C PHE A 313 -7.17 -4.22 21.31
N PRO A 314 -6.04 -4.04 22.03
CA PRO A 314 -4.72 -3.98 21.41
C PRO A 314 -4.29 -5.35 20.86
N SER A 315 -3.14 -5.41 20.18
CA SER A 315 -2.49 -6.69 19.86
C SER A 315 -2.08 -7.43 21.14
N PHE A 316 -2.10 -8.76 21.09
CA PHE A 316 -1.67 -9.63 22.20
C PHE A 316 -0.30 -10.25 21.93
N PHE A 317 0.55 -9.52 21.19
CA PHE A 317 1.97 -9.84 21.03
C PHE A 317 2.77 -8.55 20.89
N GLU A 318 4.06 -8.65 21.16
CA GLU A 318 5.06 -7.61 20.96
C GLU A 318 6.12 -8.06 19.96
N ILE A 319 6.65 -7.10 19.21
CA ILE A 319 7.80 -7.29 18.33
C ILE A 319 9.05 -6.87 19.10
N VAL A 320 9.94 -7.82 19.36
CA VAL A 320 11.12 -7.61 20.17
C VAL A 320 12.06 -6.62 19.48
N GLY A 321 12.51 -5.60 20.24
CA GLY A 321 13.44 -4.60 19.73
C GLY A 321 12.79 -3.49 18.90
N VAL A 322 11.46 -3.48 18.73
CA VAL A 322 10.72 -2.38 18.09
C VAL A 322 9.66 -1.82 19.05
N PRO A 323 10.06 -0.93 19.98
CA PRO A 323 9.12 -0.35 20.93
C PRO A 323 7.98 0.37 20.19
N ARG A 324 6.73 0.09 20.60
CA ARG A 324 5.49 0.65 20.03
C ARG A 324 5.07 0.11 18.66
N ALA A 325 5.69 -0.95 18.16
CA ALA A 325 5.20 -1.64 16.97
C ALA A 325 3.76 -2.12 17.19
N THR A 326 2.87 -1.73 16.29
CA THR A 326 1.43 -2.02 16.36
C THR A 326 0.90 -2.25 14.95
N PRO A 327 1.40 -3.28 14.24
CA PRO A 327 1.06 -3.49 12.84
C PRO A 327 -0.44 -3.70 12.68
N ALA A 328 -1.01 -3.18 11.60
CA ALA A 328 -2.40 -3.42 11.25
C ALA A 328 -2.60 -4.82 10.65
N ILE A 329 -1.61 -5.30 9.90
CA ILE A 329 -1.66 -6.52 9.10
C ILE A 329 -0.42 -7.36 9.37
N ILE A 330 -0.64 -8.65 9.62
CA ILE A 330 0.41 -9.67 9.64
C ILE A 330 0.47 -10.34 8.27
N HIS A 331 1.69 -10.58 7.77
CA HIS A 331 1.95 -11.30 6.54
C HIS A 331 2.79 -12.56 6.79
N PHE A 332 2.30 -13.71 6.34
CA PHE A 332 2.90 -15.02 6.48
C PHE A 332 3.69 -15.44 5.23
N ASN A 333 4.41 -14.47 4.64
CA ASN A 333 5.05 -14.61 3.35
C ASN A 333 6.04 -15.78 3.29
N GLY A 334 6.04 -16.54 2.19
CA GLY A 334 7.10 -17.51 1.88
C GLY A 334 7.27 -18.69 2.84
N MET A 335 6.35 -18.89 3.80
CA MET A 335 6.43 -19.98 4.79
C MET A 335 5.68 -21.26 4.39
N GLY A 336 4.96 -21.26 3.26
CA GLY A 336 4.25 -22.44 2.76
C GLY A 336 3.31 -23.06 3.80
N GLY A 337 3.41 -24.38 4.00
CA GLY A 337 2.60 -25.11 4.99
C GLY A 337 2.82 -24.67 6.44
N ASP A 338 4.06 -24.32 6.79
CA ASP A 338 4.38 -23.83 8.15
C ASP A 338 3.68 -22.49 8.43
N GLY A 339 3.53 -21.66 7.39
CA GLY A 339 2.79 -20.40 7.46
C GLY A 339 1.32 -20.61 7.85
N VAL A 340 0.67 -21.66 7.31
CA VAL A 340 -0.72 -22.01 7.66
C VAL A 340 -0.83 -22.42 9.13
N THR A 341 0.11 -23.23 9.61
CA THR A 341 0.15 -23.66 11.02
C THR A 341 0.39 -22.47 11.95
N LEU A 342 1.37 -21.62 11.61
CA LEU A 342 1.68 -20.44 12.40
C LEU A 342 0.51 -19.45 12.43
N LEU A 343 -0.16 -19.23 11.30
CA LEU A 343 -1.33 -18.37 11.19
C LEU A 343 -2.48 -18.86 12.09
N LYS A 344 -2.74 -20.18 12.12
CA LYS A 344 -3.72 -20.78 13.03
C LYS A 344 -3.37 -20.59 14.50
N SER A 345 -2.09 -20.60 14.85
CA SER A 345 -1.61 -20.33 16.21
C SER A 345 -1.71 -18.85 16.57
N LEU A 346 -1.24 -17.97 15.68
CA LEU A 346 -1.11 -16.55 15.93
C LEU A 346 -2.44 -15.79 15.88
N ARG A 347 -3.47 -16.29 15.19
CA ARG A 347 -4.79 -15.65 15.21
C ARG A 347 -5.32 -15.46 16.62
N ASN A 348 -5.02 -16.38 17.55
CA ASN A 348 -5.44 -16.27 18.96
C ASN A 348 -4.85 -15.05 19.69
N TYR A 349 -3.83 -14.41 19.12
CA TYR A 349 -3.15 -13.24 19.66
C TYR A 349 -3.50 -11.95 18.89
N THR A 350 -4.47 -12.03 17.99
CA THR A 350 -5.05 -10.88 17.28
C THR A 350 -6.33 -10.43 17.99
N SER A 351 -6.57 -9.13 18.07
CA SER A 351 -7.75 -8.63 18.77
C SER A 351 -9.05 -8.97 18.07
N TRP A 352 -9.10 -9.00 16.73
CA TRP A 352 -10.34 -9.40 16.03
C TRP A 352 -10.80 -10.81 16.44
N PHE A 353 -9.85 -11.74 16.63
CA PHE A 353 -10.18 -13.12 16.99
C PHE A 353 -10.59 -13.22 18.47
N VAL A 354 -9.85 -12.56 19.36
CA VAL A 354 -10.17 -12.51 20.80
C VAL A 354 -11.52 -11.85 21.03
N GLU A 355 -11.86 -10.80 20.29
CA GLU A 355 -13.16 -10.13 20.37
C GLU A 355 -14.29 -11.05 19.90
N ALA A 356 -14.11 -11.75 18.78
CA ALA A 356 -15.09 -12.70 18.26
C ALA A 356 -15.32 -13.90 19.20
N HIS A 357 -14.29 -14.32 19.95
CA HIS A 357 -14.33 -15.46 20.86
C HIS A 357 -14.53 -15.09 22.34
N ARG A 358 -14.76 -13.80 22.65
CA ARG A 358 -14.87 -13.33 24.03
C ARG A 358 -15.96 -14.05 24.83
N THR A 359 -17.09 -14.36 24.19
CA THR A 359 -18.17 -15.17 24.78
C THR A 359 -18.84 -16.01 23.70
N ASN A 360 -19.48 -17.12 24.08
CA ASN A 360 -20.26 -17.95 23.16
C ASN A 360 -21.35 -17.16 22.43
N ALA A 361 -22.01 -16.22 23.12
CA ALA A 361 -23.05 -15.39 22.52
C ALA A 361 -22.51 -14.46 21.43
N VAL A 362 -21.31 -13.89 21.64
CA VAL A 362 -20.63 -13.06 20.63
C VAL A 362 -20.21 -13.93 19.44
N LEU A 363 -19.61 -15.09 19.69
CA LEU A 363 -19.17 -16.00 18.63
C LEU A 363 -20.34 -16.43 17.73
N LEU A 364 -21.49 -16.79 18.33
CA LEU A 364 -22.69 -17.18 17.58
C LEU A 364 -23.23 -16.01 16.74
N LYS A 365 -23.26 -14.79 17.29
CA LYS A 365 -23.66 -13.59 16.53
C LYS A 365 -22.73 -13.34 15.35
N VAL A 366 -21.42 -13.44 15.56
CA VAL A 366 -20.44 -13.24 14.49
C VAL A 366 -20.59 -14.32 13.40
N LYS A 367 -20.72 -15.60 13.77
CA LYS A 367 -20.94 -16.69 12.81
C LYS A 367 -22.22 -16.48 12.00
N ALA A 368 -23.31 -16.05 12.66
CA ALA A 368 -24.57 -15.75 11.98
C ALA A 368 -24.42 -14.56 11.01
N TRP A 369 -23.75 -13.49 11.44
CA TRP A 369 -23.51 -12.31 10.60
C TRP A 369 -22.65 -12.63 9.37
N LEU A 370 -21.53 -13.36 9.53
CA LEU A 370 -20.71 -13.80 8.39
C LEU A 370 -21.49 -14.69 7.41
N ARG A 371 -22.42 -15.50 7.93
CA ARG A 371 -23.23 -16.39 7.12
C ARG A 371 -24.35 -15.68 6.36
N ASN A 372 -24.95 -14.63 6.93
CA ASN A 372 -26.22 -14.10 6.43
C ASN A 372 -26.15 -12.66 5.94
N GLU A 373 -25.20 -11.86 6.44
CA GLU A 373 -25.22 -10.40 6.27
C GLU A 373 -23.91 -9.82 5.72
N ALA A 374 -22.77 -10.43 6.04
CA ALA A 374 -21.48 -9.94 5.62
C ALA A 374 -21.33 -9.93 4.10
N ARG A 375 -20.80 -8.83 3.56
CA ARG A 375 -20.58 -8.63 2.13
C ARG A 375 -19.13 -8.34 1.82
N VAL A 376 -18.70 -8.77 0.65
CA VAL A 376 -17.35 -8.55 0.12
C VAL A 376 -17.44 -7.99 -1.30
N LYS A 377 -16.49 -7.14 -1.66
CA LYS A 377 -16.41 -6.55 -3.00
C LYS A 377 -15.35 -7.27 -3.81
N VAL A 378 -15.74 -7.78 -4.98
CA VAL A 378 -14.82 -8.45 -5.91
C VAL A 378 -14.87 -7.76 -7.27
N TYR A 379 -13.69 -7.57 -7.86
CA TYR A 379 -13.50 -6.84 -9.11
C TYR A 379 -12.82 -7.75 -10.14
N GLY A 380 -13.37 -7.75 -11.36
CA GLY A 380 -12.78 -8.43 -12.52
C GLY A 380 -11.56 -7.69 -13.09
N ALA A 381 -11.04 -8.17 -14.23
CA ALA A 381 -9.94 -7.48 -14.92
C ALA A 381 -10.33 -6.11 -15.52
N ASN A 382 -11.60 -5.92 -15.86
CA ASN A 382 -12.12 -4.70 -16.45
C ASN A 382 -12.36 -3.57 -15.41
N GLY A 383 -12.15 -3.83 -14.12
CA GLY A 383 -12.42 -2.85 -13.07
C GLY A 383 -13.89 -2.77 -12.65
N GLU A 384 -14.77 -3.61 -13.20
CA GLU A 384 -16.15 -3.72 -12.73
C GLU A 384 -16.20 -4.54 -11.44
N GLY A 385 -16.79 -3.94 -10.41
CA GLY A 385 -16.98 -4.54 -9.10
C GLY A 385 -18.38 -5.06 -8.90
N ILE A 386 -18.51 -6.20 -8.24
CA ILE A 386 -19.77 -6.70 -7.69
C ILE A 386 -19.64 -6.87 -6.18
N GLU A 387 -20.72 -6.58 -5.47
CA GLU A 387 -20.83 -6.89 -4.06
C GLU A 387 -21.60 -8.21 -3.91
N VAL A 388 -21.01 -9.16 -3.19
CA VAL A 388 -21.57 -10.49 -2.97
C VAL A 388 -21.54 -10.84 -1.49
N TYR A 389 -22.41 -11.75 -1.07
CA TYR A 389 -22.37 -12.22 0.31
C TYR A 389 -21.13 -13.07 0.56
N TYR A 390 -20.50 -12.88 1.71
CA TYR A 390 -19.29 -13.60 2.11
C TYR A 390 -19.48 -15.12 1.99
N HIS A 391 -20.60 -15.64 2.49
CA HIS A 391 -20.89 -17.08 2.49
C HIS A 391 -21.01 -17.70 1.08
N GLN A 392 -21.26 -16.90 0.04
CA GLN A 392 -21.33 -17.37 -1.34
C GLN A 392 -19.95 -17.71 -1.90
N LEU A 393 -18.89 -17.12 -1.33
CA LEU A 393 -17.49 -17.37 -1.71
C LEU A 393 -16.73 -18.18 -0.66
N CYS A 394 -17.18 -18.14 0.59
CA CYS A 394 -16.49 -18.72 1.75
C CYS A 394 -17.46 -19.61 2.55
N GLY A 395 -17.39 -20.92 2.30
CA GLY A 395 -18.29 -21.92 2.91
C GLY A 395 -17.70 -22.74 4.07
N GLY A 396 -16.47 -22.46 4.52
CA GLY A 396 -15.76 -23.24 5.55
C GLY A 396 -15.71 -22.58 6.93
N GLU A 397 -15.25 -23.33 7.94
CA GLU A 397 -14.96 -22.78 9.27
C GLU A 397 -13.77 -21.81 9.20
N VAL A 398 -14.08 -20.52 9.30
CA VAL A 398 -13.08 -19.43 9.38
C VAL A 398 -12.84 -18.97 10.83
N LEU A 399 -13.84 -19.20 11.70
CA LEU A 399 -13.84 -18.91 13.13
C LEU A 399 -13.81 -20.18 13.96
#